data_AF-A0A536PTA4-F1
#
_entry.id   AF-A0A536PTA4-F1
#
_cell.length_a   1.000
_cell.length_b   1.000
_cell.length_c   1.000
_cell.angle_alpha   90.00
_cell.angle_beta   90.00
_cell.angle_gamma   90.00
#
_symmetry.space_group_name_H-M   'P 1'
#
loop_
_entity.id
_entity.type
_entity.pdbx_description
1 polymer ?
#
loop_
_entity_poly.entity_id
_entity_poly.type
_entity_poly.pdbx_seq_one_letter_code
_entity_poly.pdbx_strand_id
1 'polypeptide(L)'
;MSLFSAEHLVALGVVVLACVAVTLAARRRPGSWIDPTAAVIAAIILVAEVSWYAVYLPRQAGWSASYGLPLQLCDVAGFIVPAALLWRQWLLVELSYFWGLGGTLQALITPDLREHFPSYPYWQFYLTHGAIVVGALFLTVGLRRYPRPGAVPRIFLLTLGFAIVAGLVDLVTGGDYMYLRQPPQNGSLLNLMGPWPWYIATGAMLALIVLLILDLPFWRARRKV
;
A
#
# COMPACT_ATOMS: atom_id res chain seq x y z
N MET A 1 -12.81 9.11 -12.08
CA MET A 1 -12.35 10.40 -11.50
C MET A 1 -11.12 10.94 -12.25
N SER A 2 -10.95 12.26 -12.35
CA SER A 2 -9.76 12.88 -12.97
C SER A 2 -8.67 13.19 -11.93
N LEU A 3 -7.39 13.17 -12.35
CA LEU A 3 -6.23 13.39 -11.46
C LEU A 3 -6.20 14.78 -10.79
N PHE A 4 -6.82 15.78 -11.39
CA PHE A 4 -6.83 17.16 -10.88
C PHE A 4 -8.20 17.60 -10.36
N SER A 5 -9.10 16.65 -10.06
CA SER A 5 -10.39 16.97 -9.47
C SER A 5 -10.24 17.50 -8.04
N ALA A 6 -11.16 18.37 -7.61
CA ALA A 6 -11.16 18.91 -6.26
C ALA A 6 -11.29 17.81 -5.19
N GLU A 7 -12.15 16.81 -5.42
CA GLU A 7 -12.33 15.65 -4.53
C GLU A 7 -11.01 14.89 -4.31
N HIS A 8 -10.24 14.64 -5.39
CA HIS A 8 -8.95 13.98 -5.30
C HIS A 8 -7.91 14.80 -4.53
N LEU A 9 -7.77 16.08 -4.88
CA LEU A 9 -6.78 16.97 -4.26
C LEU A 9 -7.07 17.19 -2.77
N VAL A 10 -8.34 17.31 -2.38
CA VAL A 10 -8.75 17.42 -0.98
C VAL A 10 -8.40 16.14 -0.22
N ALA A 11 -8.73 14.97 -0.77
CA ALA A 11 -8.40 13.69 -0.14
C ALA A 11 -6.88 13.52 0.03
N LEU A 12 -6.10 13.83 -1.00
CA LEU A 12 -4.64 13.79 -0.95
C LEU A 12 -4.09 14.78 0.08
N GLY A 13 -4.63 15.99 0.13
CA GLY A 13 -4.27 17.00 1.13
C GLY A 13 -4.51 16.51 2.56
N VAL A 14 -5.65 15.87 2.83
CA VAL A 14 -5.95 15.26 4.13
C VAL A 14 -4.95 14.17 4.49
N VAL A 15 -4.61 13.26 3.55
CA VAL A 15 -3.63 12.20 3.77
C VAL A 15 -2.25 12.78 4.09
N VAL A 16 -1.80 13.79 3.33
CA VAL A 16 -0.51 14.46 3.56
C VAL A 16 -0.49 15.12 4.94
N LEU A 17 -1.55 15.85 5.30
CA LEU A 17 -1.67 16.48 6.62
C LEU A 17 -1.62 15.45 7.74
N ALA A 18 -2.34 14.33 7.60
CA ALA A 18 -2.31 13.24 8.58
C ALA A 18 -0.91 12.62 8.71
N CYS A 19 -0.24 12.35 7.58
CA CYS A 19 1.12 11.82 7.56
C CYS A 19 2.09 12.75 8.32
N VAL A 20 2.05 14.05 8.02
CA VAL A 20 2.91 15.06 8.65
C VAL A 20 2.59 15.20 10.13
N ALA A 21 1.31 15.37 10.49
CA ALA A 21 0.89 15.58 11.86
C ALA A 21 1.29 14.41 12.77
N VAL A 22 0.91 13.18 12.39
CA VAL A 22 1.13 11.98 13.21
C VAL A 22 2.63 11.66 13.30
N THR A 23 3.38 11.80 12.21
CA THR A 23 4.84 11.56 12.19
C THR A 23 5.59 12.59 13.03
N LEU A 24 5.28 13.89 12.88
CA LEU A 24 5.96 14.95 13.64
C LEU A 24 5.61 14.88 15.13
N ALA A 25 4.34 14.62 15.47
CA ALA A 25 3.92 14.44 16.85
C ALA A 25 4.67 13.27 17.49
N ALA A 26 4.75 12.12 16.81
CA ALA A 26 5.45 10.93 17.29
C ALA A 26 6.94 11.20 17.52
N ARG A 27 7.58 11.95 16.62
CA ARG A 27 9.00 12.30 16.73
C ARG A 27 9.31 13.29 17.82
N ARG A 28 8.45 14.28 18.05
CA ARG A 28 8.71 15.40 18.96
C ARG A 28 8.20 15.17 20.38
N ARG A 29 7.12 14.40 20.52
CA ARG A 29 6.42 14.18 21.79
C ARG A 29 6.00 12.72 21.93
N PRO A 30 6.95 11.76 21.96
CA PRO A 30 6.61 10.38 22.22
C PRO A 30 5.96 10.24 23.61
N GLY A 31 4.93 9.40 23.74
CA GLY A 31 4.20 9.24 24.99
C GLY A 31 3.15 8.13 24.91
N SER A 32 2.28 8.07 25.93
CA SER A 32 1.24 7.04 26.08
C SER A 32 0.20 7.00 24.95
N TRP A 33 0.10 8.06 24.14
CA TRP A 33 -0.83 8.14 23.01
C TRP A 33 -0.38 7.33 21.78
N ILE A 34 0.89 6.89 21.71
CA ILE A 34 1.42 6.15 20.56
C ILE A 34 0.65 4.86 20.31
N ASP A 35 0.39 4.06 21.35
CA ASP A 35 -0.29 2.77 21.22
C ASP A 35 -1.77 2.95 20.82
N PRO A 36 -2.56 3.84 21.46
CA PRO A 36 -3.90 4.18 21.00
C PRO A 36 -3.94 4.66 19.55
N THR A 37 -3.04 5.56 19.13
CA THR A 37 -3.00 6.05 17.75
C THR A 37 -2.67 4.93 16.77
N ALA A 38 -1.72 4.04 17.10
CA ALA A 38 -1.42 2.86 16.29
C ALA A 38 -2.67 1.97 16.13
N ALA A 39 -3.40 1.73 17.22
CA ALA A 39 -4.62 0.93 17.24
C ALA A 39 -5.75 1.59 16.43
N VAL A 40 -5.92 2.91 16.50
CA VAL A 40 -6.91 3.65 15.71
C VAL A 40 -6.59 3.56 14.21
N ILE A 41 -5.34 3.78 13.80
CA ILE A 41 -4.94 3.65 12.39
C ILE A 41 -5.18 2.20 11.92
N ALA A 42 -4.79 1.22 12.72
CA ALA A 42 -5.02 -0.20 12.43
C ALA A 42 -6.52 -0.51 12.28
N ALA A 43 -7.36 0.01 13.17
CA ALA A 43 -8.81 -0.17 13.11
C ALA A 43 -9.43 0.47 11.87
N ILE A 44 -9.00 1.67 11.48
CA ILE A 44 -9.48 2.33 10.24
C ILE A 44 -9.21 1.43 9.03
N ILE A 45 -7.98 0.93 8.89
CA ILE A 45 -7.60 0.06 7.77
C ILE A 45 -8.42 -1.23 7.80
N LEU A 46 -8.45 -1.94 8.95
CA LEU A 46 -9.14 -3.23 9.06
C LEU A 46 -10.64 -3.11 8.87
N VAL A 47 -11.28 -2.07 9.39
CA VAL A 47 -12.72 -1.83 9.19
C VAL A 47 -12.99 -1.55 7.71
N ALA A 48 -12.15 -0.75 7.05
CA ALA A 48 -12.30 -0.48 5.62
C ALA A 48 -12.14 -1.77 4.79
N GLU A 49 -11.10 -2.56 5.03
CA GLU A 49 -10.83 -3.85 4.37
C GLU A 49 -11.94 -4.88 4.61
N VAL A 50 -12.33 -5.09 5.87
CA VAL A 50 -13.40 -6.03 6.22
C VAL A 50 -14.73 -5.57 5.64
N SER A 51 -15.03 -4.27 5.67
CA SER A 51 -16.26 -3.76 5.04
C SER A 51 -16.26 -3.99 3.53
N TRP A 52 -15.10 -3.89 2.87
CA TRP A 52 -14.97 -4.12 1.43
C TRP A 52 -15.24 -5.58 1.10
N TYR A 53 -14.49 -6.49 1.71
CA TYR A 53 -14.53 -7.92 1.39
C TYR A 53 -15.73 -8.67 1.97
N ALA A 54 -16.18 -8.31 3.18
CA ALA A 54 -17.26 -9.05 3.86
C ALA A 54 -18.66 -8.46 3.63
N VAL A 55 -18.76 -7.18 3.26
CA VAL A 55 -20.06 -6.50 3.13
C VAL A 55 -20.32 -6.00 1.73
N TYR A 56 -19.41 -5.22 1.14
CA TYR A 56 -19.67 -4.56 -0.14
C TYR A 56 -19.52 -5.52 -1.32
N LEU A 57 -18.36 -6.14 -1.49
CA LEU A 57 -18.07 -7.02 -2.63
C LEU A 57 -19.09 -8.16 -2.80
N PRO A 58 -19.53 -8.89 -1.75
CA PRO A 58 -20.50 -9.99 -1.92
C PRO A 58 -21.89 -9.54 -2.37
N ARG A 59 -22.21 -8.25 -2.23
CA ARG A 59 -23.50 -7.67 -2.66
C ARG A 59 -23.47 -7.18 -4.11
N GLN A 60 -22.29 -7.12 -4.73
CA GLN A 60 -22.16 -6.66 -6.10
C GLN A 60 -22.49 -7.77 -7.08
N ALA A 61 -23.36 -7.44 -8.05
CA ALA A 61 -23.65 -8.33 -9.16
C ALA A 61 -22.36 -8.65 -9.92
N GLY A 62 -22.00 -9.93 -9.96
CA GLY A 62 -20.84 -10.44 -10.68
C GLY A 62 -19.73 -11.03 -9.81
N TRP A 63 -19.74 -10.85 -8.48
CA TRP A 63 -18.66 -11.31 -7.59
C TRP A 63 -18.07 -12.67 -8.03
N SER A 64 -16.76 -12.70 -8.23
CA SER A 64 -16.04 -13.91 -8.62
C SER A 64 -14.66 -13.92 -7.99
N ALA A 65 -14.09 -15.11 -7.85
CA ALA A 65 -12.73 -15.30 -7.36
C ALA A 65 -11.66 -14.70 -8.30
N SER A 66 -12.03 -14.25 -9.50
CA SER A 66 -11.14 -13.55 -10.43
C SER A 66 -10.84 -12.10 -9.99
N TYR A 67 -11.67 -11.53 -9.12
CA TYR A 67 -11.53 -10.14 -8.64
C TYR A 67 -11.90 -9.92 -7.17
N GLY A 68 -12.44 -10.93 -6.49
CA GLY A 68 -12.93 -10.83 -5.10
C GLY A 68 -11.95 -11.25 -4.01
N LEU A 69 -10.76 -11.75 -4.36
CA LEU A 69 -9.72 -12.13 -3.40
C LEU A 69 -8.75 -10.96 -3.11
N PRO A 70 -8.27 -10.81 -1.86
CA PRO A 70 -7.35 -9.76 -1.45
C PRO A 70 -5.91 -10.06 -1.88
N LEU A 71 -5.70 -10.17 -3.19
CA LEU A 71 -4.43 -10.56 -3.79
C LEU A 71 -3.76 -9.41 -4.57
N GLN A 72 -4.33 -8.20 -4.53
CA GLN A 72 -3.55 -7.02 -4.90
C GLN A 72 -2.55 -6.70 -3.79
N LEU A 73 -1.43 -6.10 -4.17
CA LEU A 73 -0.38 -5.75 -3.21
C LEU A 73 -0.89 -4.79 -2.11
N CYS A 74 -1.80 -3.88 -2.47
CA CYS A 74 -2.42 -2.96 -1.53
C CYS A 74 -3.39 -3.65 -0.54
N ASP A 75 -4.14 -4.65 -0.99
CA ASP A 75 -5.04 -5.43 -0.11
C ASP A 75 -4.22 -6.15 0.98
N VAL A 76 -3.13 -6.80 0.59
CA VAL A 76 -2.26 -7.49 1.55
C VAL A 76 -1.55 -6.49 2.46
N ALA A 77 -1.17 -5.31 1.95
CA ALA A 77 -0.68 -4.22 2.78
C ALA A 77 -1.73 -3.74 3.80
N GLY A 78 -3.02 -3.80 3.44
CA GLY A 78 -4.16 -3.55 4.33
C GLY A 78 -4.21 -4.45 5.56
N PHE A 79 -3.64 -5.66 5.50
CA PHE A 79 -3.50 -6.54 6.66
C PHE A 79 -2.13 -6.44 7.34
N ILE A 80 -1.05 -6.25 6.56
CA ILE A 80 0.31 -6.13 7.08
C ILE A 80 0.49 -4.88 7.92
N VAL A 81 -0.04 -3.73 7.50
CA VAL A 81 0.18 -2.45 8.19
C VAL A 81 -0.48 -2.43 9.58
N PRO A 82 -1.75 -2.86 9.76
CA PRO A 82 -2.32 -3.07 11.09
C PRO A 82 -1.49 -4.01 11.96
N ALA A 83 -1.04 -5.15 11.41
CA ALA A 83 -0.19 -6.08 12.14
C ALA A 83 1.15 -5.44 12.55
N ALA A 84 1.74 -4.60 11.69
CA ALA A 84 2.95 -3.84 12.00
C ALA A 84 2.71 -2.77 13.07
N LEU A 85 1.57 -2.10 13.05
CA LEU A 85 1.18 -1.07 14.01
C LEU A 85 1.03 -1.65 15.42
N LEU A 86 0.42 -2.84 15.52
CA LEU A 86 0.16 -3.53 16.78
C LEU A 86 1.38 -4.28 17.31
N TRP A 87 2.05 -5.08 16.47
CA TRP A 87 3.12 -5.97 16.92
C TRP A 87 4.53 -5.42 16.72
N ARG A 88 4.71 -4.43 15.85
CA ARG A 88 5.99 -3.74 15.59
C ARG A 88 7.14 -4.69 15.25
N GLN A 89 6.82 -5.83 14.66
CA GLN A 89 7.79 -6.79 14.16
C GLN A 89 8.53 -6.17 12.99
N TRP A 90 9.87 -6.31 12.98
CA TRP A 90 10.72 -5.64 12.00
C TRP A 90 10.35 -5.93 10.55
N LEU A 91 10.03 -7.19 10.23
CA LEU A 91 9.63 -7.57 8.89
C LEU A 91 8.32 -6.88 8.46
N LEU A 92 7.33 -6.80 9.36
CA LEU A 92 6.05 -6.14 9.08
C LEU A 92 6.23 -4.63 8.89
N VAL A 93 7.11 -4.00 9.67
CA VAL A 93 7.46 -2.58 9.50
C VAL A 93 8.14 -2.34 8.14
N GLU A 94 9.08 -3.20 7.75
CA GLU A 94 9.73 -3.14 6.44
C GLU A 94 8.71 -3.29 5.32
N LEU A 95 7.85 -4.33 5.36
CA LEU A 95 6.79 -4.53 4.38
C LEU A 95 5.83 -3.33 4.31
N SER A 96 5.37 -2.82 5.46
CA SER A 96 4.49 -1.65 5.54
C SER A 96 5.12 -0.43 4.86
N TYR A 97 6.41 -0.20 5.10
CA TYR A 97 7.12 0.93 4.50
C TYR A 97 7.27 0.81 3.00
N PHE A 98 7.81 -0.31 2.54
CA PHE A 98 8.16 -0.49 1.14
C PHE A 98 6.93 -0.73 0.25
N TRP A 99 5.95 -1.53 0.70
CA TRP A 99 4.72 -1.73 -0.06
C TRP A 99 3.80 -0.52 0.07
N GLY A 100 3.71 0.11 1.25
CA GLY A 100 2.91 1.31 1.47
C GLY A 100 3.40 2.52 0.65
N LEU A 101 4.70 2.79 0.62
CA LEU A 101 5.23 3.92 -0.17
C LEU A 101 5.56 3.55 -1.63
N GLY A 102 5.90 2.30 -1.92
CA GLY A 102 6.22 1.87 -3.27
C GLY A 102 4.98 1.58 -4.11
N GLY A 103 3.98 0.93 -3.54
CA GLY A 103 2.74 0.55 -4.22
C GLY A 103 1.56 1.44 -3.85
N THR A 104 1.18 1.47 -2.57
CA THR A 104 -0.06 2.15 -2.13
C THR A 104 -0.03 3.67 -2.38
N LEU A 105 1.12 4.33 -2.18
CA LEU A 105 1.28 5.74 -2.50
C LEU A 105 1.17 6.01 -4.01
N GLN A 106 1.64 5.11 -4.87
CA GLN A 106 1.43 5.24 -6.33
C GLN A 106 -0.06 5.19 -6.68
N ALA A 107 -0.82 4.27 -6.09
CA ALA A 107 -2.27 4.23 -6.26
C ALA A 107 -2.95 5.52 -5.78
N LEU A 108 -2.47 6.15 -4.70
CA LEU A 108 -2.98 7.46 -4.27
C LEU A 108 -2.62 8.61 -5.22
N ILE A 109 -1.49 8.55 -5.93
CA ILE A 109 -1.07 9.63 -6.85
C ILE A 109 -1.73 9.46 -8.22
N THR A 110 -1.89 8.22 -8.67
CA THR A 110 -2.54 7.87 -9.95
C THR A 110 -3.66 6.86 -9.71
N PRO A 111 -4.80 7.28 -9.12
CA PRO A 111 -5.88 6.38 -8.76
C PRO A 111 -6.57 5.81 -10.00
N ASP A 112 -6.67 4.48 -10.05
CA ASP A 112 -7.55 3.75 -10.98
C ASP A 112 -8.96 3.60 -10.37
N LEU A 113 -9.54 4.71 -9.92
CA LEU A 113 -10.87 4.74 -9.29
C LEU A 113 -11.86 5.50 -10.19
N ARG A 114 -12.95 4.82 -10.55
CA ARG A 114 -14.00 5.39 -11.42
C ARG A 114 -15.04 6.14 -10.62
N GLU A 115 -15.27 5.69 -9.39
CA GLU A 115 -16.27 6.17 -8.46
C GLU A 115 -15.87 7.52 -7.87
N HIS A 116 -16.88 8.34 -7.59
CA HIS A 116 -16.73 9.73 -7.17
C HIS A 116 -17.22 9.92 -5.73
N PHE A 117 -16.84 11.03 -5.10
CA PHE A 117 -17.40 11.40 -3.81
C PHE A 117 -18.92 11.64 -3.92
N PRO A 118 -19.75 11.23 -2.95
CA PRO A 118 -19.44 10.57 -1.66
C PRO A 118 -19.69 9.06 -1.67
N SER A 119 -19.42 8.36 -2.78
CA SER A 119 -19.68 6.92 -2.87
C SER A 119 -18.86 6.09 -1.87
N TYR A 120 -19.36 4.91 -1.53
CA TYR A 120 -18.64 4.01 -0.63
C TYR A 120 -17.26 3.57 -1.17
N PRO A 121 -17.09 3.18 -2.44
CA PRO A 121 -15.76 2.83 -2.99
C PRO A 121 -14.77 3.99 -2.92
N TYR A 122 -15.23 5.23 -3.11
CA TYR A 122 -14.41 6.42 -2.90
C TYR A 122 -13.87 6.47 -1.47
N TRP A 123 -14.73 6.35 -0.47
CA TRP A 123 -14.31 6.38 0.93
C TRP A 123 -13.40 5.21 1.28
N GLN A 124 -13.76 4.00 0.88
CA GLN A 124 -12.95 2.81 1.11
C GLN A 124 -11.55 2.97 0.54
N PHE A 125 -11.44 3.46 -0.71
CA PHE A 125 -10.15 3.63 -1.38
C PHE A 125 -9.25 4.60 -0.60
N TYR A 126 -9.71 5.83 -0.34
CA TYR A 126 -8.88 6.85 0.29
C TYR A 126 -8.61 6.59 1.77
N LEU A 127 -9.57 6.03 2.52
CA LEU A 127 -9.35 5.66 3.92
C LEU A 127 -8.30 4.56 4.04
N THR A 128 -8.43 3.49 3.25
CA THR A 128 -7.50 2.35 3.29
C THR A 128 -6.11 2.77 2.82
N HIS A 129 -6.01 3.32 1.61
CA HIS A 129 -4.72 3.66 1.02
C HIS A 129 -4.02 4.79 1.80
N GLY A 130 -4.79 5.80 2.22
CA GLY A 130 -4.30 6.89 3.05
C GLY A 130 -3.79 6.40 4.40
N ALA A 131 -4.57 5.58 5.11
CA ALA A 131 -4.19 5.07 6.42
C ALA A 131 -3.00 4.10 6.36
N ILE A 132 -2.85 3.31 5.29
CA ILE A 132 -1.65 2.49 5.04
C ILE A 132 -0.41 3.37 4.98
N VAL A 133 -0.43 4.46 4.19
CA VAL A 133 0.70 5.38 4.06
C VAL A 133 1.00 6.09 5.40
N VAL A 134 -0.05 6.54 6.10
CA VAL A 134 0.08 7.14 7.44
C VAL A 134 0.73 6.15 8.41
N GLY A 135 0.24 4.90 8.46
CA GLY A 135 0.77 3.86 9.35
C GLY A 135 2.23 3.51 9.06
N ALA A 136 2.58 3.37 7.77
CA ALA A 136 3.93 3.12 7.32
C ALA A 136 4.91 4.22 7.75
N LEU A 137 4.55 5.49 7.55
CA LEU A 137 5.36 6.65 7.94
C LEU A 137 5.38 6.85 9.46
N PHE A 138 4.28 6.59 10.16
CA PHE A 138 4.22 6.64 11.61
C PHE A 138 5.21 5.66 12.24
N LEU A 139 5.26 4.40 11.77
CA LEU A 139 6.19 3.40 12.27
C LEU A 139 7.65 3.73 11.93
N THR A 140 7.95 3.99 10.67
CA THR A 140 9.33 4.14 10.19
C THR A 140 9.92 5.50 10.51
N VAL A 141 9.19 6.57 10.21
CA VAL A 141 9.65 7.93 10.43
C VAL A 141 9.26 8.36 11.83
N GLY A 142 8.00 8.21 12.25
CA GLY A 142 7.54 8.67 13.57
C GLY A 142 8.26 7.97 14.72
N LEU A 143 8.17 6.65 14.78
CA LEU A 143 8.74 5.80 15.84
C LEU A 143 10.18 5.35 15.57
N ARG A 144 10.79 5.83 14.48
CA ARG A 144 12.19 5.55 14.11
C ARG A 144 12.51 4.05 13.94
N ARG A 145 11.53 3.24 13.56
CA ARG A 145 11.75 1.83 13.23
C ARG A 145 12.27 1.71 11.79
N TYR A 146 13.54 2.04 11.60
CA TYR A 146 14.16 2.08 10.27
C TYR A 146 14.34 0.68 9.67
N PRO A 147 14.19 0.54 8.33
CA PRO A 147 14.51 -0.70 7.63
C PRO A 147 15.94 -1.20 7.93
N ARG A 148 16.09 -2.49 8.20
CA ARG A 148 17.38 -3.10 8.55
C ARG A 148 18.28 -3.23 7.32
N PRO A 149 19.60 -3.42 7.49
CA PRO A 149 20.46 -3.86 6.40
C PRO A 149 19.87 -5.08 5.67
N GLY A 150 19.99 -5.07 4.34
CA GLY A 150 19.42 -6.12 3.49
C GLY A 150 17.89 -6.11 3.37
N ALA A 151 17.20 -5.05 3.79
CA ALA A 151 15.75 -4.96 3.62
C ALA A 151 15.32 -4.94 2.14
N VAL A 152 16.05 -4.23 1.26
CA VAL A 152 15.73 -4.18 -0.17
C VAL A 152 15.67 -5.57 -0.81
N PRO A 153 16.73 -6.42 -0.80
CA PRO A 153 16.64 -7.75 -1.40
C PRO A 153 15.60 -8.64 -0.72
N ARG A 154 15.43 -8.53 0.62
CA ARG A 154 14.42 -9.30 1.36
C ARG A 154 13.01 -8.99 0.89
N ILE A 155 12.68 -7.71 0.80
CA ILE A 155 11.34 -7.26 0.41
C ILE A 155 11.10 -7.51 -1.07
N PHE A 156 12.12 -7.31 -1.91
CA PHE A 156 12.03 -7.63 -3.33
C PHE A 156 11.72 -9.11 -3.55
N LEU A 157 12.44 -10.02 -2.87
CA LEU A 157 12.18 -11.46 -2.96
C LEU A 157 10.80 -11.85 -2.44
N LEU A 158 10.33 -11.21 -1.36
CA LEU A 158 8.96 -11.42 -0.86
C LEU A 158 7.90 -10.93 -1.85
N THR A 159 8.12 -9.79 -2.51
CA THR A 159 7.23 -9.30 -3.57
C THR A 159 7.20 -10.25 -4.75
N LEU A 160 8.36 -10.79 -5.19
CA LEU A 160 8.40 -11.80 -6.26
C LEU A 160 7.68 -13.09 -5.85
N GLY A 161 7.91 -13.57 -4.62
CA GLY A 161 7.22 -14.75 -4.09
C GLY A 161 5.69 -14.54 -4.04
N PHE A 162 5.26 -13.35 -3.61
CA PHE A 162 3.84 -13.00 -3.62
C PHE A 162 3.26 -12.91 -5.04
N ALA A 163 4.00 -12.33 -6.00
CA ALA A 163 3.59 -12.28 -7.40
C ALA A 163 3.45 -13.70 -8.02
N ILE A 164 4.31 -14.64 -7.65
CA ILE A 164 4.17 -16.05 -8.06
C ILE A 164 2.87 -16.64 -7.51
N VAL A 165 2.57 -16.41 -6.21
CA VAL A 165 1.32 -16.89 -5.60
C VAL A 165 0.10 -16.27 -6.29
N ALA A 166 0.10 -14.95 -6.50
CA ALA A 166 -0.97 -14.24 -7.20
C ALA A 166 -1.17 -14.79 -8.62
N GLY A 167 -0.10 -14.97 -9.38
CA GLY A 167 -0.15 -15.54 -10.73
C GLY A 167 -0.66 -16.98 -10.77
N LEU A 168 -0.30 -17.81 -9.79
CA LEU A 168 -0.86 -19.17 -9.68
C LEU A 168 -2.37 -19.14 -9.42
N VAL A 169 -2.83 -18.22 -8.58
CA VAL A 169 -4.27 -18.03 -8.35
C VAL A 169 -4.96 -17.54 -9.62
N ASP A 170 -4.36 -16.59 -10.34
CA ASP A 170 -4.89 -16.09 -11.61
C ASP A 170 -5.08 -17.19 -12.66
N LEU A 171 -4.18 -18.18 -12.71
CA LEU A 171 -4.32 -19.34 -13.59
C LEU A 171 -5.55 -20.19 -13.26
N VAL A 172 -5.92 -20.29 -11.98
CA VAL A 172 -7.05 -21.08 -11.51
C VAL A 172 -8.37 -20.30 -11.61
N THR A 173 -8.35 -19.02 -11.25
CA THR A 173 -9.55 -18.19 -11.17
C THR A 173 -9.83 -17.41 -12.45
N GLY A 174 -8.87 -17.34 -13.37
CA GLY A 174 -8.93 -16.44 -14.52
C GLY A 174 -8.82 -14.96 -14.15
N GLY A 175 -8.34 -14.64 -12.94
CA GLY A 175 -8.13 -13.27 -12.43
C GLY A 175 -6.97 -12.52 -13.08
N ASP A 176 -6.69 -11.33 -12.55
CA ASP A 176 -5.55 -10.47 -12.91
C ASP A 176 -5.02 -9.73 -11.66
N TYR A 177 -4.54 -10.50 -10.71
CA TYR A 177 -3.95 -9.97 -9.48
C TYR A 177 -2.56 -9.41 -9.74
N MET A 178 -2.25 -8.28 -9.09
CA MET A 178 -1.03 -7.50 -9.32
C MET A 178 -0.80 -7.08 -10.78
N TYR A 179 -1.85 -7.13 -11.62
CA TYR A 179 -1.76 -6.84 -13.06
C TYR A 179 -0.76 -7.73 -13.79
N LEU A 180 -0.71 -9.03 -13.47
CA LEU A 180 0.23 -9.99 -14.06
C LEU A 180 -0.20 -10.48 -15.45
N ARG A 181 -1.43 -10.22 -15.88
CA ARG A 181 -1.95 -10.63 -17.19
C ARG A 181 -2.21 -9.45 -18.10
N GLN A 182 -2.77 -8.36 -17.58
CA GLN A 182 -2.99 -7.13 -18.35
C GLN A 182 -2.65 -5.90 -17.52
N PRO A 183 -2.07 -4.85 -18.13
CA PRO A 183 -1.89 -3.58 -17.44
C PRO A 183 -3.25 -2.91 -17.18
N PRO A 184 -3.37 -2.08 -16.13
CA PRO A 184 -4.61 -1.38 -15.81
C PRO A 184 -5.07 -0.48 -16.96
N GLN A 185 -6.39 -0.37 -17.14
CA GLN A 185 -6.99 0.31 -18.30
C GLN A 185 -6.95 1.84 -18.20
N ASN A 186 -7.02 2.40 -16.98
CA ASN A 186 -7.13 3.85 -16.80
C ASN A 186 -5.77 4.57 -16.71
N GLY A 187 -4.69 3.88 -17.10
CA GLY A 187 -3.34 4.43 -17.22
C GLY A 187 -2.50 4.29 -15.95
N SER A 188 -1.33 3.68 -16.10
CA SER A 188 -0.30 3.50 -15.09
C SER A 188 1.09 3.49 -15.75
N LEU A 189 2.15 3.52 -14.95
CA LEU A 189 3.51 3.32 -15.46
C LEU A 189 3.68 1.98 -16.17
N LEU A 190 2.90 0.94 -15.80
CA LEU A 190 2.94 -0.36 -16.46
C LEU A 190 2.51 -0.28 -17.93
N ASN A 191 1.64 0.67 -18.30
CA ASN A 191 1.23 0.86 -19.69
C ASN A 191 2.36 1.37 -20.59
N LEU A 192 3.43 1.91 -20.01
CA LEU A 192 4.61 2.42 -20.74
C LEU A 192 5.75 1.40 -20.84
N MET A 193 5.56 0.20 -20.27
CA MET A 193 6.62 -0.78 -20.04
C MET A 193 6.72 -1.90 -21.09
N GLY A 194 6.01 -1.75 -22.21
CA GLY A 194 6.01 -2.71 -23.31
C GLY A 194 4.90 -3.76 -23.23
N PRO A 195 4.89 -4.74 -24.16
CA PRO A 195 3.84 -5.75 -24.23
C PRO A 195 3.99 -6.83 -23.15
N TRP A 196 2.90 -7.55 -22.86
CA TRP A 196 2.94 -8.76 -22.05
C TRP A 196 3.82 -9.84 -22.72
N PRO A 197 4.66 -10.59 -21.99
CA PRO A 197 4.89 -10.55 -20.53
C PRO A 197 6.05 -9.61 -20.11
N TRP A 198 6.68 -8.91 -21.07
CA TRP A 198 7.89 -8.11 -20.81
C TRP A 198 7.69 -6.97 -19.81
N TYR A 199 6.49 -6.37 -19.78
CA TYR A 199 6.21 -5.31 -18.81
C TYR A 199 6.33 -5.77 -17.35
N ILE A 200 6.16 -7.07 -17.07
CA ILE A 200 6.30 -7.65 -15.72
C ILE A 200 7.77 -7.58 -15.30
N ALA A 201 8.69 -7.91 -16.21
CA ALA A 201 10.13 -7.86 -15.94
C ALA A 201 10.60 -6.40 -15.73
N THR A 202 10.19 -5.47 -16.59
CA THR A 202 10.49 -4.04 -16.40
C THR A 202 9.80 -3.47 -15.16
N GLY A 203 8.59 -3.94 -14.82
CA GLY A 203 7.89 -3.59 -13.59
C GLY A 203 8.63 -4.05 -12.34
N ALA A 204 9.19 -5.27 -12.36
CA ALA A 204 10.06 -5.77 -11.29
C ALA A 204 11.34 -4.93 -11.17
N MET A 205 11.95 -4.52 -12.29
CA MET A 205 13.10 -3.61 -12.27
C MET A 205 12.75 -2.24 -11.69
N LEU A 206 11.60 -1.66 -12.08
CA LEU A 206 11.12 -0.42 -11.48
C LEU A 206 10.89 -0.58 -9.97
N ALA A 207 10.24 -1.68 -9.56
CA ALA A 207 10.02 -1.96 -8.15
C ALA A 207 11.35 -2.00 -7.38
N LEU A 208 12.38 -2.67 -7.91
CA LEU A 208 13.71 -2.69 -7.30
C LEU A 208 14.32 -1.27 -7.19
N ILE A 209 14.21 -0.45 -8.23
CA ILE A 209 14.68 0.95 -8.21
C ILE A 209 13.94 1.74 -7.13
N VAL A 210 12.62 1.62 -7.04
CA VAL A 210 11.81 2.29 -6.01
C VAL A 210 12.22 1.85 -4.61
N LEU A 211 12.44 0.55 -4.39
CA LEU A 211 12.93 0.03 -3.10
C LEU A 211 14.30 0.62 -2.73
N LEU A 212 15.23 0.73 -3.69
CA LEU A 212 16.54 1.35 -3.47
C LEU A 212 16.42 2.83 -3.11
N ILE A 213 15.56 3.59 -3.81
CA ILE A 213 15.29 5.00 -3.52
C ILE A 213 14.71 5.16 -2.11
N LEU A 214 13.73 4.33 -1.74
CA LEU A 214 13.12 4.35 -0.42
C LEU A 214 14.10 3.95 0.70
N ASP A 215 15.08 3.09 0.42
CA ASP A 215 16.07 2.67 1.42
C ASP A 215 17.22 3.69 1.63
N LEU A 216 17.45 4.58 0.65
CA LEU A 216 18.55 5.55 0.61
C LEU A 216 18.64 6.44 1.87
N PRO A 217 17.55 7.01 2.42
CA PRO A 217 17.62 7.87 3.60
C PRO A 217 18.16 7.16 4.84
N PHE A 218 17.97 5.84 4.94
CA PHE A 218 18.36 5.04 6.11
C PHE A 218 19.80 4.54 6.04
N TRP A 219 20.44 4.60 4.88
CA TRP A 219 21.83 4.20 4.74
C TRP A 219 22.76 4.98 5.66
N ARG A 220 22.54 6.30 5.80
CA ARG A 220 23.29 7.15 6.74
C ARG A 220 22.94 6.86 8.20
N ALA A 221 21.68 6.56 8.51
CA ALA A 221 21.25 6.22 9.87
C ALA A 221 21.90 4.91 10.35
N ARG A 222 22.09 3.93 9.44
CA ARG A 222 22.73 2.65 9.72
C ARG A 222 24.24 2.72 9.90
N ARG A 223 24.90 3.80 9.45
CA ARG A 223 26.35 4.04 9.63
C ARG A 223 26.70 4.69 10.98
N LYS A 224 25.71 5.16 11.74
CA LYS A 224 25.89 5.80 13.05
C LYS A 224 25.65 4.86 14.23
N VAL A 225 25.42 3.58 13.94
CA VAL A 225 25.33 2.47 14.89
C VAL A 225 26.58 1.63 14.70
#